data_AF-A0A1I1SQ88-F1
#
_entry.id   AF-A0A1I1SQ88-F1
#
_cell.length_a   1.000
_cell.length_b   1.000
_cell.length_c   1.000
_cell.angle_alpha   90.00
_cell.angle_beta   90.00
_cell.angle_gamma   90.00
#
_symmetry.space_group_name_H-M   'P 1'
#
loop_
_entity.id
_entity.type
_entity.pdbx_description
1 polymer ?
#
loop_
_entity_poly.entity_id
_entity_poly.type
_entity_poly.pdbx_seq_one_letter_code
_entity_poly.pdbx_strand_id
1 'polypeptide(L)'
;MKDRPPPSTGSHTVRPPPLIQMLIQEAHLRGDTLASLARQLGVSYRRFAQWQNASADIRTAQPDVFTKAAGYLQLPRVTVLAYAGVLTLQDLARPQPLARDMYLYREMEKMRQDPAVGPFMPQSLPEVSRDVQTFVAFLYNESRPGDSPESANWFRDLFAAVTVGSDVGKPSTSSNE
;
A
#
# COMPACT_ATOMS: atom_id res chain seq x y z
N MET A 1 22.83 -34.83 -26.00
CA MET A 1 21.63 -34.55 -25.18
C MET A 1 22.11 -34.21 -23.78
N LYS A 2 21.90 -32.97 -23.32
CA LYS A 2 22.42 -32.47 -22.04
C LYS A 2 21.23 -32.22 -21.13
N ASP A 3 21.23 -32.90 -19.99
CA ASP A 3 20.16 -32.90 -18.99
C ASP A 3 19.79 -31.48 -18.56
N ARG A 4 18.50 -31.18 -18.65
CA ARG A 4 17.90 -29.97 -18.10
C ARG A 4 17.52 -30.26 -16.65
N PRO A 5 18.03 -29.52 -15.64
CA PRO A 5 17.56 -29.69 -14.28
C PRO A 5 16.07 -29.33 -14.18
N PRO A 6 15.29 -30.03 -13.33
CA PRO A 6 13.87 -29.73 -13.15
C PRO A 6 13.71 -28.31 -12.59
N PRO A 7 12.61 -27.60 -12.93
CA PRO A 7 12.33 -26.29 -12.35
C PRO A 7 12.20 -26.45 -10.83
N SER A 8 12.97 -25.67 -10.09
CA SER A 8 12.88 -25.56 -8.64
C SER A 8 11.46 -25.12 -8.28
N THR A 9 10.63 -26.05 -7.83
CA THR A 9 9.35 -25.76 -7.18
C THR A 9 9.68 -25.13 -5.83
N GLY A 10 9.98 -23.83 -5.84
CA GLY A 10 10.01 -23.03 -4.63
C GLY A 10 8.61 -23.10 -4.03
N SER A 11 8.49 -23.81 -2.91
CA SER A 11 7.33 -23.76 -2.04
C SER A 11 7.20 -22.33 -1.52
N HIS A 12 6.53 -21.47 -2.29
CA HIS A 12 6.05 -20.19 -1.78
C HIS A 12 5.03 -20.53 -0.69
N THR A 13 5.48 -20.55 0.55
CA THR A 13 4.59 -20.42 1.70
C THR A 13 3.79 -19.15 1.44
N VAL A 14 2.54 -19.32 1.02
CA VAL A 14 1.65 -18.21 0.66
C VAL A 14 1.36 -17.48 1.97
N ARG A 15 2.21 -16.50 2.30
CA ARG A 15 1.99 -15.65 3.46
C ARG A 15 0.70 -14.89 3.18
N PRO A 16 -0.26 -14.86 4.13
CA PRO A 16 -1.47 -14.08 3.93
C PRO A 16 -1.09 -12.62 3.63
N PRO A 17 -1.81 -11.96 2.69
CA PRO A 17 -1.53 -10.58 2.31
C PRO A 17 -1.47 -9.67 3.55
N PRO A 18 -0.59 -8.65 3.57
CA PRO A 18 -0.40 -7.77 4.72
C PRO A 18 -1.71 -7.25 5.32
N LEU A 19 -2.72 -6.99 4.47
CA LEU A 19 -4.04 -6.54 4.90
C LEU A 19 -4.70 -7.46 5.95
N ILE A 20 -4.66 -8.78 5.76
CA ILE A 20 -5.31 -9.72 6.69
C ILE A 20 -4.63 -9.67 8.06
N GLN A 21 -3.30 -9.59 8.08
CA GLN A 21 -2.54 -9.53 9.31
C GLN A 21 -2.85 -8.25 10.09
N MET A 22 -2.91 -7.10 9.41
CA MET A 22 -3.28 -5.84 10.06
C MET A 22 -4.70 -5.86 10.60
N LEU A 23 -5.67 -6.42 9.86
CA LEU A 23 -7.05 -6.52 10.33
C LEU A 23 -7.17 -7.37 11.60
N ILE A 24 -6.43 -8.48 11.67
CA ILE A 24 -6.39 -9.34 12.87
C ILE A 24 -5.74 -8.61 14.04
N GLN A 25 -4.62 -7.92 13.79
CA GLN A 25 -3.92 -7.16 14.81
C GLN A 25 -4.80 -6.04 15.37
N GLU A 26 -5.47 -5.28 14.50
CA GLU A 26 -6.39 -4.22 14.92
C GLU A 26 -7.58 -4.77 15.70
N ALA A 27 -8.13 -5.93 15.28
CA ALA A 27 -9.19 -6.58 16.04
C ALA A 27 -8.74 -7.01 17.44
N HIS A 28 -7.52 -7.55 17.58
CA HIS A 28 -6.95 -7.85 18.89
C HIS A 28 -6.79 -6.60 19.76
N LEU A 29 -6.33 -5.48 19.18
CA LEU A 29 -6.20 -4.21 19.91
C LEU A 29 -7.55 -3.67 20.38
N ARG A 30 -8.62 -3.89 19.60
CA ARG A 30 -10.00 -3.48 19.93
C ARG A 30 -10.75 -4.44 20.84
N GLY A 31 -10.20 -5.63 21.09
CA GLY A 31 -10.92 -6.72 21.76
C GLY A 31 -12.04 -7.33 20.90
N ASP A 32 -12.02 -7.09 19.59
CA ASP A 32 -12.97 -7.68 18.65
C ASP A 32 -12.66 -9.16 18.41
N THR A 33 -13.71 -9.98 18.33
CA THR A 33 -13.56 -11.37 17.86
C THR A 33 -13.40 -11.40 16.34
N LEU A 34 -12.74 -12.43 15.80
CA LEU A 34 -12.63 -12.62 14.35
C LEU A 34 -13.99 -12.75 13.65
N ALA A 35 -15.01 -13.24 14.35
CA ALA A 35 -16.39 -13.27 13.85
C ALA A 35 -17.06 -11.88 13.84
N SER A 36 -16.72 -11.00 14.80
CA SER A 36 -17.10 -9.58 14.78
C SER A 36 -16.46 -8.89 13.57
N LEU A 37 -15.15 -9.05 13.41
CA LEU A 37 -14.38 -8.49 12.29
C LEU A 37 -14.97 -8.92 10.94
N ALA A 38 -15.20 -10.22 10.72
CA ALA A 38 -15.79 -10.72 9.48
C ALA A 38 -17.14 -10.05 9.16
N ARG A 39 -18.01 -9.89 10.17
CA ARG A 39 -19.29 -9.18 10.02
C ARG A 39 -19.11 -7.71 9.68
N GLN A 40 -18.18 -7.01 10.33
CA GLN A 40 -17.88 -5.61 10.04
C GLN A 40 -17.35 -5.43 8.60
N LEU A 41 -16.60 -6.40 8.08
CA LEU A 41 -16.16 -6.45 6.69
C LEU A 41 -17.27 -6.87 5.71
N GLY A 42 -18.46 -7.25 6.20
CA GLY A 42 -19.58 -7.68 5.37
C GLY A 42 -19.40 -9.07 4.77
N VAL A 43 -18.59 -9.94 5.38
CA VAL A 43 -18.31 -11.30 4.88
C VAL A 43 -18.61 -12.37 5.93
N SER A 44 -18.75 -13.62 5.48
CA SER A 44 -18.86 -14.73 6.42
C SER A 44 -17.53 -15.01 7.10
N TYR A 45 -17.58 -15.49 8.35
CA TYR A 45 -16.38 -15.94 9.07
C TYR A 45 -15.58 -16.97 8.27
N ARG A 46 -16.28 -17.91 7.60
CA ARG A 46 -15.65 -18.90 6.72
C ARG A 46 -14.83 -18.25 5.60
N ARG A 47 -15.37 -17.21 4.94
CA ARG A 47 -14.66 -16.51 3.88
C ARG A 47 -13.44 -15.76 4.42
N PHE A 48 -13.57 -15.12 5.58
CA PHE A 48 -12.45 -14.47 6.24
C PHE A 48 -11.34 -15.46 6.63
N ALA A 49 -11.70 -16.60 7.22
CA ALA A 49 -10.77 -17.68 7.56
C ALA A 49 -10.06 -18.25 6.32
N GLN A 50 -10.72 -18.28 5.16
CA GLN A 50 -10.07 -18.69 3.91
C GLN A 50 -8.93 -17.74 3.52
N TRP A 51 -9.11 -16.43 3.69
CA TRP A 51 -8.06 -15.44 3.43
C TRP A 51 -6.93 -15.51 4.46
N GLN A 52 -7.28 -15.71 5.74
CA GLN A 52 -6.30 -15.90 6.81
C GLN A 52 -5.36 -17.07 6.56
N ASN A 53 -5.91 -18.20 6.12
CA ASN A 53 -5.13 -19.40 5.84
C ASN A 53 -4.59 -19.43 4.40
N ALA A 54 -4.66 -18.31 3.67
CA ALA A 54 -4.23 -18.18 2.29
C ALA A 54 -4.84 -19.21 1.30
N SER A 55 -5.98 -19.80 1.65
CA SER A 55 -6.73 -20.74 0.79
C SER A 55 -7.63 -20.03 -0.23
N ALA A 56 -7.81 -18.72 -0.10
CA ALA A 56 -8.43 -17.85 -1.08
C ALA A 56 -7.66 -16.53 -1.16
N ASP A 57 -7.70 -15.90 -2.34
CA ASP A 57 -7.05 -14.62 -2.57
C ASP A 57 -7.99 -13.46 -2.24
N ILE A 58 -7.58 -12.60 -1.29
CA ILE A 58 -8.36 -11.40 -0.92
C ILE A 58 -8.47 -10.39 -2.06
N ARG A 59 -7.57 -10.41 -3.05
CA ARG A 59 -7.64 -9.53 -4.22
C ARG A 59 -8.94 -9.73 -5.03
N THR A 60 -9.57 -10.89 -4.90
CA THR A 60 -10.85 -11.23 -5.53
C THR A 60 -12.07 -10.81 -4.71
N ALA A 61 -11.88 -10.15 -3.57
CA ALA A 61 -12.98 -9.67 -2.74
C ALA A 61 -13.78 -8.56 -3.45
N GLN A 62 -15.05 -8.43 -3.07
CA GLN A 62 -15.89 -7.35 -3.57
C GLN A 62 -15.33 -5.98 -3.16
N PRO A 63 -15.47 -4.93 -3.99
CA PRO A 63 -14.96 -3.59 -3.69
C PRO A 63 -15.37 -3.05 -2.32
N ASP A 64 -16.59 -3.38 -1.88
CA ASP A 64 -17.15 -2.99 -0.59
C ASP A 64 -16.37 -3.54 0.61
N VAL A 65 -15.75 -4.72 0.48
CA VAL A 65 -14.89 -5.30 1.53
C VAL A 65 -13.70 -4.39 1.81
N PHE A 66 -13.09 -3.82 0.77
CA PHE A 66 -11.97 -2.89 0.93
C PHE A 66 -12.40 -1.54 1.50
N THR A 67 -13.61 -1.07 1.17
CA THR A 67 -14.19 0.13 1.78
C THR A 67 -14.44 -0.07 3.27
N LYS A 68 -15.01 -1.22 3.66
CA LYS A 68 -15.24 -1.57 5.06
C LYS A 68 -13.93 -1.81 5.82
N ALA A 69 -12.94 -2.45 5.20
CA ALA A 69 -11.61 -2.59 5.78
C ALA A 69 -10.92 -1.23 5.98
N ALA A 70 -11.10 -0.29 5.06
CA ALA A 70 -10.59 1.08 5.20
C ALA A 70 -11.23 1.81 6.39
N GLY A 71 -12.56 1.72 6.51
CA GLY A 71 -13.28 2.26 7.67
C GLY A 71 -12.88 1.58 8.99
N TYR A 72 -12.72 0.25 8.96
CA TYR A 72 -12.26 -0.50 10.13
C TYR A 72 -10.87 -0.06 10.57
N LEU A 73 -9.90 0.02 9.66
CA LEU A 73 -8.52 0.37 9.97
C LEU A 73 -8.26 1.89 10.12
N GLN A 74 -9.26 2.74 9.84
CA GLN A 74 -9.09 4.19 9.75
C GLN A 74 -7.98 4.60 8.77
N LEU A 75 -7.88 3.87 7.66
CA LEU A 75 -6.89 4.12 6.61
C LEU A 75 -7.59 4.57 5.32
N PRO A 76 -6.92 5.38 4.47
CA PRO A 76 -7.39 5.61 3.12
C PRO A 76 -7.57 4.31 2.34
N ARG A 77 -8.64 4.22 1.55
CA ARG A 77 -8.97 3.02 0.76
C ARG A 77 -7.84 2.60 -0.18
N VAL A 78 -7.11 3.56 -0.74
CA VAL A 78 -5.94 3.30 -1.61
C VAL A 78 -4.86 2.50 -0.89
N THR A 79 -4.62 2.79 0.40
CA THR A 79 -3.66 2.09 1.24
C THR A 79 -4.12 0.65 1.52
N VAL A 80 -5.42 0.45 1.77
CA VAL A 80 -6.00 -0.89 1.92
C VAL A 80 -5.87 -1.72 0.65
N LEU A 81 -6.11 -1.13 -0.52
CA LEU A 81 -5.91 -1.81 -1.81
C LEU A 81 -4.45 -2.19 -2.03
N ALA A 82 -3.51 -1.35 -1.60
CA ALA A 82 -2.08 -1.65 -1.63
C ALA A 82 -1.72 -2.82 -0.71
N TYR A 83 -2.21 -2.82 0.55
CA TYR A 83 -2.01 -3.93 1.48
C TYR A 83 -2.69 -5.23 1.05
N ALA A 84 -3.77 -5.14 0.28
CA ALA A 84 -4.42 -6.30 -0.34
C ALA A 84 -3.62 -6.85 -1.53
N GLY A 85 -2.66 -6.08 -2.07
CA GLY A 85 -1.98 -6.39 -3.32
C GLY A 85 -2.87 -6.21 -4.57
N VAL A 86 -3.98 -5.48 -4.44
CA VAL A 86 -4.84 -5.09 -5.58
C VAL A 86 -4.22 -3.92 -6.33
N LEU A 87 -3.55 -3.03 -5.60
CA LEU A 87 -2.84 -1.88 -6.12
C LEU A 87 -1.34 -2.03 -5.84
N THR A 88 -0.51 -1.80 -6.85
CA THR A 88 0.95 -1.78 -6.70
C THR A 88 1.49 -0.37 -6.87
N LEU A 89 2.73 -0.13 -6.43
CA LEU A 89 3.42 1.15 -6.70
C LEU A 89 3.53 1.44 -8.21
N GLN A 90 3.54 0.40 -9.04
CA GLN A 90 3.59 0.54 -10.49
C GLN A 90 2.30 1.13 -11.05
N ASP A 91 1.15 0.80 -10.43
CA ASP A 91 -0.16 1.33 -10.83
C ASP A 91 -0.33 2.80 -10.43
N LEU A 92 0.46 3.28 -9.46
CA LEU A 92 0.51 4.66 -9.02
C LEU A 92 1.54 5.51 -9.79
N ALA A 93 2.49 4.88 -10.47
CA ALA A 93 3.44 5.58 -11.31
C ALA A 93 2.70 6.15 -12.54
N ARG A 94 2.75 7.48 -12.72
CA ARG A 94 2.24 8.10 -13.95
C ARG A 94 2.89 7.43 -15.18
N PRO A 95 2.14 7.18 -16.26
CA PRO A 95 2.75 6.81 -17.53
C PRO A 95 3.55 8.02 -18.04
N GLN A 96 4.86 8.04 -17.77
CA GLN A 96 5.77 8.90 -18.52
C GLN A 96 6.02 8.25 -19.88
N PRO A 97 6.11 9.02 -20.99
CA PRO A 97 6.39 8.47 -22.33
C PRO A 97 7.80 7.85 -22.48
N LEU A 98 8.59 7.82 -21.42
CA LEU A 98 9.91 7.19 -21.40
C LEU A 98 9.75 5.72 -21.03
N ALA A 99 10.43 4.84 -21.77
CA ALA A 99 10.53 3.43 -21.43
C ALA A 99 10.86 3.28 -19.93
N ARG A 100 10.09 2.45 -19.24
CA ARG A 100 10.10 2.27 -17.78
C ARG A 100 11.49 2.18 -17.15
N ASP A 101 12.42 1.50 -17.83
CA ASP A 101 13.80 1.36 -17.37
C ASP A 101 14.59 2.67 -17.43
N MET A 102 14.30 3.54 -18.41
CA MET A 102 14.90 4.87 -18.52
C MET A 102 14.45 5.81 -17.41
N TYR A 103 13.19 5.73 -16.98
CA TYR A 103 12.71 6.51 -15.83
C TYR A 103 13.49 6.15 -14.58
N LEU A 104 13.56 4.85 -14.26
CA LEU A 104 14.24 4.38 -13.06
C LEU A 104 15.74 4.70 -13.09
N TYR A 105 16.39 4.49 -14.25
CA TYR A 105 17.79 4.88 -14.43
C TYR A 105 18.01 6.38 -14.17
N ARG A 106 17.13 7.24 -14.70
CA ARG A 106 17.22 8.69 -14.52
C ARG A 106 17.04 9.11 -13.07
N GLU A 107 16.08 8.53 -12.35
CA GLU A 107 15.88 8.85 -10.93
C GLU A 107 17.04 8.35 -10.07
N MET A 108 17.59 7.18 -10.37
CA MET A 108 18.80 6.69 -9.70
C MET A 108 20.03 7.55 -10.00
N GLU A 109 20.16 8.08 -11.21
CA GLU A 109 21.23 9.00 -11.57
C GLU A 109 21.10 10.32 -10.80
N LYS A 110 19.88 10.88 -10.72
CA LYS A 110 19.61 12.08 -9.91
C LYS A 110 19.97 11.87 -8.44
N MET A 111 19.61 10.72 -7.86
CA MET A 111 19.98 10.37 -6.49
C MET A 111 21.50 10.35 -6.29
N ARG A 112 22.25 9.78 -7.25
CA ARG A 112 23.70 9.71 -7.18
C ARG A 112 24.38 11.08 -7.27
N GLN A 113 23.78 11.98 -8.03
CA GLN A 113 24.27 13.35 -8.23
C GLN A 113 23.85 14.32 -7.11
N ASP A 114 22.95 13.90 -6.22
CA ASP A 114 22.54 14.71 -5.07
C ASP A 114 23.70 14.84 -4.06
N PRO A 115 24.15 16.06 -3.71
CA PRO A 115 25.25 16.24 -2.76
C PRO A 115 24.97 15.73 -1.33
N ALA A 116 23.70 15.72 -0.91
CA ALA A 116 23.28 15.28 0.41
C ALA A 116 23.02 13.77 0.49
N VAL A 117 22.50 13.16 -0.59
CA VAL A 117 22.11 11.73 -0.60
C VAL A 117 23.12 10.85 -1.34
N GLY A 118 23.72 11.36 -2.42
CA GLY A 118 24.62 10.63 -3.32
C GLY A 118 25.77 9.91 -2.63
N PRO A 119 26.52 10.54 -1.70
CA PRO A 119 27.59 9.88 -0.96
C PRO A 119 27.15 8.68 -0.11
N PHE A 120 25.87 8.62 0.26
CA PHE A 120 25.28 7.54 1.06
C PHE A 120 24.60 6.48 0.20
N MET A 121 24.49 6.66 -1.12
CA MET A 121 23.78 5.74 -1.99
C MET A 121 24.58 4.43 -2.15
N PRO A 122 24.02 3.26 -1.77
CA PRO A 122 24.73 1.99 -1.90
C PRO A 122 25.00 1.66 -3.37
N GLN A 123 26.23 1.21 -3.68
CA GLN A 123 26.58 0.77 -5.03
C GLN A 123 25.82 -0.50 -5.47
N SER A 124 25.28 -1.27 -4.52
CA SER A 124 24.46 -2.47 -4.77
C SER A 124 22.99 -2.16 -5.07
N LEU A 125 22.55 -0.90 -4.94
CA LEU A 125 21.16 -0.53 -5.19
C LEU A 125 20.66 -0.82 -6.62
N PRO A 126 21.49 -0.74 -7.69
CA PRO A 126 21.07 -1.16 -9.03
C PRO A 126 20.87 -2.67 -9.19
N GLU A 127 21.39 -3.48 -8.26
CA GLU A 127 21.37 -4.95 -8.31
C GLU A 127 20.18 -5.55 -7.54
N VAL A 128 19.55 -4.78 -6.64
CA VAL A 128 18.36 -5.25 -5.91
C VAL A 128 17.12 -5.33 -6.81
N SER A 129 16.05 -5.93 -6.32
CA SER A 129 14.82 -6.10 -7.11
C SER A 129 14.24 -4.76 -7.59
N ARG A 130 13.56 -4.78 -8.74
CA ARG A 130 12.94 -3.60 -9.35
C ARG A 130 11.96 -2.89 -8.42
N ASP A 131 11.25 -3.63 -7.59
CA ASP A 131 10.28 -3.05 -6.64
C ASP A 131 10.99 -2.24 -5.56
N VAL A 132 12.15 -2.71 -5.06
CA VAL A 132 12.96 -1.98 -4.08
C VAL A 132 13.58 -0.73 -4.71
N GLN A 133 14.12 -0.84 -5.93
CA GLN A 133 14.65 0.33 -6.65
C GLN A 133 13.57 1.40 -6.83
N THR A 134 12.36 0.98 -7.21
CA THR A 134 11.21 1.88 -7.39
C THR A 134 10.80 2.52 -6.08
N PHE A 135 10.74 1.74 -4.99
CA PHE A 135 10.40 2.24 -3.67
C PHE A 135 11.41 3.27 -3.16
N VAL A 136 12.72 3.04 -3.35
CA VAL A 136 13.76 3.98 -2.94
C VAL A 136 13.70 5.26 -3.77
N ALA A 137 13.54 5.16 -5.09
CA ALA A 137 13.36 6.33 -5.94
C ALA A 137 12.12 7.15 -5.55
N PHE A 138 11.03 6.48 -5.19
CA PHE A 138 9.81 7.11 -4.68
C PHE A 138 10.07 7.87 -3.37
N LEU A 139 10.71 7.24 -2.37
CA LEU A 139 11.02 7.89 -1.09
C LEU A 139 11.94 9.10 -1.26
N TYR A 140 12.95 8.98 -2.10
CA TYR A 140 13.85 10.09 -2.41
C TYR A 140 13.08 11.29 -2.99
N ASN A 141 12.22 11.05 -3.98
CA ASN A 141 11.42 12.11 -4.60
C ASN A 141 10.44 12.76 -3.61
N GLU A 142 9.88 11.99 -2.68
CA GLU A 142 8.98 12.50 -1.63
C GLU A 142 9.74 13.36 -0.60
N SER A 143 10.96 12.96 -0.26
CA SER A 143 11.78 13.66 0.74
C SER A 143 12.35 15.00 0.29
N ARG A 144 12.39 15.26 -1.03
CA ARG A 144 12.91 16.51 -1.57
C ARG A 144 11.80 17.57 -1.61
N PRO A 145 11.95 18.69 -0.90
CA PRO A 145 11.07 19.82 -1.07
C PRO A 145 11.32 20.47 -2.43
N GLY A 146 10.54 20.06 -3.43
CA GLY A 146 10.35 20.77 -4.69
C GLY A 146 11.32 20.42 -5.82
N ASP A 147 10.82 19.63 -6.78
CA ASP A 147 11.17 19.74 -8.20
C ASP A 147 9.94 19.56 -9.13
N SER A 148 8.75 19.30 -8.57
CA SER A 148 7.49 19.35 -9.31
C SER A 148 6.39 19.95 -8.42
N PRO A 149 5.71 21.03 -8.86
CA PRO A 149 4.55 21.58 -8.15
C PRO A 149 3.39 20.59 -8.03
N GLU A 150 3.44 19.45 -8.72
CA GLU A 150 2.41 18.40 -8.70
C GLU A 150 2.75 17.19 -7.82
N SER A 151 4.01 16.96 -7.45
CA SER A 151 4.41 15.74 -6.73
C SER A 151 4.19 15.79 -5.22
N ALA A 152 4.09 16.98 -4.62
CA ALA A 152 3.98 17.15 -3.17
C ALA A 152 2.54 17.35 -2.66
N ASN A 153 1.56 17.49 -3.54
CA ASN A 153 0.22 17.91 -3.12
C ASN A 153 -0.70 16.74 -2.83
N TRP A 154 -0.73 15.67 -3.64
CA TRP A 154 -1.76 14.65 -3.47
C TRP A 154 -1.69 13.89 -2.13
N PHE A 155 -0.51 13.68 -1.53
CA PHE A 155 -0.39 13.02 -0.21
C PHE A 155 -0.81 13.96 0.93
N ARG A 156 -0.43 15.26 0.87
CA ARG A 156 -0.96 16.29 1.76
C ARG A 156 -2.45 16.50 1.57
N ASP A 157 -2.96 16.49 0.35
CA ASP A 157 -4.35 16.66 -0.01
C ASP A 157 -5.18 15.45 0.45
N LEU A 158 -4.62 14.23 0.36
CA LEU A 158 -5.20 13.03 0.92
C LEU A 158 -5.25 13.12 2.47
N PHE A 159 -4.17 13.55 3.12
CA PHE A 159 -4.13 13.79 4.57
C PHE A 159 -5.08 14.92 5.01
N ALA A 160 -5.19 15.99 4.22
CA ALA A 160 -6.11 17.09 4.44
C ALA A 160 -7.57 16.65 4.26
N ALA A 161 -7.87 15.84 3.25
CA ALA A 161 -9.20 15.28 3.02
C ALA A 161 -9.64 14.34 4.17
N VAL A 162 -8.71 13.59 4.75
CA VAL A 162 -8.97 12.72 5.92
C VAL A 162 -9.24 13.56 7.18
N THR A 163 -8.55 14.68 7.36
CA THR A 163 -8.72 15.55 8.54
C THR A 163 -9.99 16.42 8.46
N VAL A 164 -10.38 16.88 7.27
CA VAL A 164 -11.63 17.65 7.08
C VAL A 164 -12.88 16.76 7.18
N GLY A 165 -12.79 15.47 6.85
CA GLY A 165 -13.89 14.51 7.00
C GLY A 165 -14.24 14.13 8.45
N SER A 166 -13.49 14.61 9.44
CA SER A 166 -13.67 14.26 10.86
C SER A 166 -14.51 15.29 11.66
N ASP A 167 -14.98 16.38 11.03
CA ASP A 167 -15.74 17.45 11.71
C ASP A 167 -17.22 17.55 11.27
N VAL A 168 -17.83 16.41 10.93
CA VAL A 168 -19.29 16.32 10.73
C VAL A 168 -19.91 15.72 12.00
N GLY A 169 -20.00 16.53 13.05
CA GLY A 169 -20.51 16.04 14.32
C GLY A 169 -20.60 17.06 15.46
N LYS A 170 -20.85 18.34 15.18
CA LYS A 170 -21.37 19.24 16.23
C LYS A 170 -22.86 19.47 16.00
N PRO A 171 -23.75 18.95 16.88
CA PRO A 171 -25.15 19.31 16.84
C PRO A 171 -25.28 20.79 17.16
N SER A 172 -25.85 21.54 16.22
CA SER A 172 -26.38 22.88 16.44
C SER A 172 -27.45 22.80 17.53
N THR A 173 -27.09 23.21 18.75
CA THR A 173 -28.04 23.50 19.81
C THR A 173 -28.85 24.71 19.39
N SER A 174 -30.10 24.47 19.00
CA SER A 174 -31.16 25.47 19.02
C SER A 174 -31.35 25.93 20.47
N SER A 175 -30.91 27.15 20.79
CA SER A 175 -31.41 27.87 21.96
C SER A 175 -32.59 28.71 21.51
N ASN A 176 -33.75 28.30 22.00
CA ASN A 176 -34.99 29.04 22.00
C ASN A 176 -35.00 29.85 23.30
N GLU A 177 -34.91 31.18 23.21
CA GLU A 177 -35.46 32.15 24.17
C GLU A 177 -35.53 33.53 23.52
#